data_AF-A0A7V5T6G2-F1
#
_entry.id   AF-A0A7V5T6G2-F1
#
_cell.length_a   1.000
_cell.length_b   1.000
_cell.length_c   1.000
_cell.angle_alpha   90.00
_cell.angle_beta   90.00
_cell.angle_gamma   90.00
#
_symmetry.space_group_name_H-M   'P 1'
#
loop_
_entity.id
_entity.type
_entity.pdbx_description
1 polymer ?
#
loop_
_entity_poly.entity_id
_entity_poly.type
_entity_poly.pdbx_seq_one_letter_code
_entity_poly.pdbx_strand_id
1 'polypeptide(L)'
;APLEEPANPNLTPNPSKAPWYFVGLQEMLVYFDPWFAGVVLPTLIIIGLMAFPYVDANPLGNGYYTWRQRTVAIGSFLIGFYLWIALIIVGTLMRGPGWMLFWPGQTWDHTRLVYEVNRNLPDIFGITSDWGKGIFGFFAVVLFYALAGFGIHKLVTRSPLNRKIYERTSLIQYLVFQFFAITILVGLPAKILLRLLFRIKYVWITPWFNI
;
A
#
# COMPACT_ATOMS: atom_id res chain seq x y z
N ALA A 1 -21.90 -9.90 -6.18
CA ALA A 1 -22.02 -11.12 -5.37
C ALA A 1 -23.51 -11.46 -5.34
N PRO A 2 -23.93 -12.64 -5.83
CA PRO A 2 -25.28 -13.11 -5.57
C PRO A 2 -25.44 -13.29 -4.06
N LEU A 3 -26.63 -13.01 -3.54
CA LEU A 3 -26.94 -13.28 -2.14
C LEU A 3 -26.97 -14.80 -1.93
N GLU A 4 -26.26 -15.27 -0.91
CA GLU A 4 -26.28 -16.68 -0.52
C GLU A 4 -27.60 -17.03 0.19
N GLU A 5 -27.71 -18.30 0.57
CA GLU A 5 -28.75 -18.82 1.45
C GLU A 5 -28.78 -18.06 2.79
N PRO A 6 -29.89 -18.12 3.55
CA PRO A 6 -29.96 -17.52 4.87
C PRO A 6 -28.78 -17.92 5.76
N ALA A 7 -28.24 -16.94 6.50
CA ALA A 7 -27.01 -17.11 7.27
C ALA A 7 -27.10 -18.30 8.25
N ASN A 8 -26.15 -19.21 8.15
CA ASN A 8 -25.99 -20.35 9.04
C ASN A 8 -24.66 -20.24 9.80
N PRO A 9 -24.66 -20.03 11.13
CA PRO A 9 -23.44 -19.92 11.93
C PRO A 9 -22.51 -21.15 11.89
N ASN A 10 -23.04 -22.32 11.51
CA ASN A 10 -22.26 -23.56 11.41
C ASN A 10 -21.58 -23.75 10.04
N LEU A 11 -21.81 -22.85 9.08
CA LEU A 11 -21.26 -22.93 7.73
C LEU A 11 -20.52 -21.63 7.39
N THR A 12 -19.22 -21.72 7.13
CA THR A 12 -18.43 -20.59 6.65
C THR A 12 -18.27 -20.68 5.13
N PRO A 13 -18.70 -19.68 4.34
CA PRO A 13 -18.57 -19.71 2.90
C PRO A 13 -17.10 -19.60 2.48
N ASN A 14 -16.72 -20.35 1.43
CA ASN A 14 -15.38 -20.33 0.85
C ASN A 14 -15.45 -20.13 -0.68
N PRO A 15 -15.02 -18.98 -1.22
CA PRO A 15 -14.43 -17.83 -0.53
C PRO A 15 -15.46 -16.85 0.05
N SER A 16 -15.23 -16.36 1.26
CA SER A 16 -15.98 -15.21 1.80
C SER A 16 -15.42 -13.91 1.21
N LYS A 17 -16.11 -13.34 0.21
CA LYS A 17 -15.73 -12.08 -0.45
C LYS A 17 -16.55 -10.91 0.09
N ALA A 18 -15.86 -9.82 0.45
CA ALA A 18 -16.50 -8.56 0.78
C ALA A 18 -17.20 -7.95 -0.46
N PRO A 19 -18.11 -6.96 -0.27
CA PRO A 19 -18.61 -6.13 -1.37
C PRO A 19 -17.48 -5.47 -2.16
N TRP A 20 -17.67 -5.25 -3.47
CA TRP A 20 -16.61 -4.85 -4.40
C TRP A 20 -15.82 -3.59 -3.97
N TYR A 21 -16.47 -2.65 -3.28
CA TYR A 21 -15.85 -1.42 -2.77
C TYR A 21 -14.93 -1.65 -1.56
N PHE A 22 -15.07 -2.79 -0.86
CA PHE A 22 -14.19 -3.22 0.23
C PHE A 22 -13.21 -4.32 -0.18
N VAL A 23 -13.39 -4.97 -1.33
CA VAL A 23 -12.49 -6.04 -1.79
C VAL A 23 -11.05 -5.58 -1.92
N GLY A 24 -10.81 -4.32 -2.31
CA GLY A 24 -9.46 -3.74 -2.34
C GLY A 24 -8.78 -3.80 -0.97
N LEU A 25 -9.49 -3.44 0.11
CA LEU A 25 -8.99 -3.57 1.49
C LEU A 25 -8.81 -5.02 1.91
N GLN A 26 -9.75 -5.90 1.54
CA GLN A 26 -9.63 -7.32 1.83
C GLN A 26 -8.37 -7.91 1.19
N GLU A 27 -8.04 -7.51 -0.03
CA GLU A 27 -6.82 -7.91 -0.71
C GLU A 27 -5.56 -7.44 0.02
N MET A 28 -5.61 -6.27 0.67
CA MET A 28 -4.49 -5.79 1.49
C MET A 28 -4.18 -6.70 2.70
N LEU A 29 -5.16 -7.43 3.23
CA LEU A 29 -4.96 -8.35 4.36
C LEU A 29 -4.05 -9.54 4.02
N VAL A 30 -3.80 -9.80 2.74
CA VAL A 30 -2.83 -10.82 2.31
C VAL A 30 -1.39 -10.36 2.55
N TYR A 31 -1.16 -9.04 2.50
CA TYR A 31 0.17 -8.43 2.48
C TYR A 31 0.55 -7.80 3.82
N PHE A 32 -0.44 -7.39 4.61
CA PHE A 32 -0.27 -6.68 5.87
C PHE A 32 -1.04 -7.36 7.00
N ASP A 33 -0.59 -7.14 8.23
CA ASP A 33 -1.35 -7.59 9.40
C ASP A 33 -2.71 -6.86 9.50
N PRO A 34 -3.74 -7.51 10.07
CA PRO A 34 -5.12 -7.00 10.05
C PRO A 34 -5.30 -5.59 10.64
N TRP A 35 -4.56 -5.25 11.70
CA TRP A 35 -4.63 -3.93 12.34
C TRP A 35 -4.16 -2.81 11.39
N PHE A 36 -3.10 -3.08 10.61
CA PHE A 36 -2.52 -2.08 9.72
C PHE A 36 -3.38 -1.90 8.47
N ALA A 37 -3.72 -3.00 7.78
CA ALA A 37 -4.54 -2.95 6.57
C ALA A 37 -6.00 -2.57 6.85
N GLY A 38 -6.57 -3.00 7.98
CA GLY A 38 -7.97 -2.76 8.31
C GLY A 38 -8.25 -1.42 8.99
N VAL A 39 -7.30 -0.86 9.74
CA VAL A 39 -7.53 0.36 10.54
C VAL A 39 -6.57 1.47 10.16
N VAL A 40 -5.26 1.27 10.35
CA VAL A 40 -4.28 2.36 10.23
C VAL A 40 -4.23 2.93 8.81
N LEU A 41 -4.10 2.07 7.80
CA LEU A 41 -3.95 2.54 6.44
C LEU A 41 -5.22 3.25 5.90
N PRO A 42 -6.45 2.74 6.07
CA PRO A 42 -7.66 3.49 5.73
C PRO A 42 -7.72 4.85 6.42
N THR A 43 -7.40 4.91 7.72
CA THR A 43 -7.37 6.17 8.46
C THR A 43 -6.33 7.14 7.89
N LEU A 44 -5.12 6.67 7.55
CA LEU A 44 -4.09 7.48 6.91
C LEU A 44 -4.52 7.98 5.54
N ILE A 45 -5.21 7.18 4.73
CA ILE A 45 -5.73 7.62 3.42
C ILE A 45 -6.74 8.76 3.63
N ILE A 46 -7.68 8.61 4.56
CA ILE A 46 -8.69 9.64 4.85
C ILE A 46 -8.02 10.94 5.33
N ILE A 47 -7.12 10.85 6.31
CA ILE A 47 -6.40 12.02 6.84
C ILE A 47 -5.56 12.67 5.74
N GLY A 48 -4.89 11.87 4.90
CA GLY A 48 -4.09 12.37 3.78
C GLY A 48 -4.93 13.13 2.75
N LEU A 49 -6.13 12.63 2.44
CA LEU A 49 -7.08 13.33 1.54
C LEU A 49 -7.60 14.63 2.17
N MET A 50 -7.87 14.65 3.48
CA MET A 50 -8.27 15.87 4.20
C MET A 50 -7.12 16.89 4.29
N ALA A 51 -5.87 16.43 4.40
CA ALA A 51 -4.69 17.28 4.48
C ALA A 51 -4.30 17.89 3.12
N PHE A 52 -4.70 17.25 2.01
CA PHE A 52 -4.28 17.62 0.66
C PHE A 52 -4.49 19.11 0.30
N PRO A 53 -5.64 19.75 0.61
CA PRO A 53 -5.85 21.18 0.31
C PRO A 53 -4.91 22.12 1.06
N TYR A 54 -4.39 21.70 2.22
CA TYR A 54 -3.48 22.51 3.05
C TYR A 54 -2.02 22.33 2.67
N VAL A 55 -1.70 21.21 2.02
CA VAL A 55 -0.34 20.87 1.57
C VAL A 55 -0.08 21.39 0.16
N ASP A 56 -1.09 21.42 -0.71
CA ASP A 56 -0.97 21.94 -2.07
C ASP A 56 -1.12 23.47 -2.12
N ALA A 57 0.00 24.19 -2.17
CA ALA A 57 0.03 25.65 -2.29
C ALA A 57 -0.04 26.15 -3.74
N ASN A 58 -0.32 25.29 -4.73
CA ASN A 58 -0.33 25.69 -6.14
C ASN A 58 -1.63 26.41 -6.54
N PRO A 59 -1.59 27.70 -6.93
CA PRO A 59 -2.81 28.41 -7.35
C PRO A 59 -3.23 28.07 -8.80
N LEU A 60 -2.36 27.43 -9.58
CA LEU A 60 -2.62 27.11 -10.99
C LEU A 60 -3.46 25.84 -11.13
N GLY A 61 -4.15 25.68 -12.26
CA GLY A 61 -4.96 24.49 -12.55
C GLY A 61 -6.25 24.35 -11.74
N ASN A 62 -6.74 25.44 -11.15
CA ASN A 62 -8.06 25.49 -10.53
C ASN A 62 -9.11 25.87 -11.57
N GLY A 63 -10.15 25.05 -11.73
CA GLY A 63 -11.28 25.33 -12.63
C GLY A 63 -11.06 24.96 -14.10
N TYR A 64 -9.94 24.34 -14.47
CA TYR A 64 -9.68 23.82 -15.82
C TYR A 64 -8.75 22.61 -15.79
N TYR A 65 -8.83 21.77 -16.82
CA TYR A 65 -7.99 20.59 -16.94
C TYR A 65 -6.58 20.95 -17.42
N THR A 66 -5.57 20.61 -16.63
CA THR A 66 -4.16 20.86 -16.97
C THR A 66 -3.26 19.77 -16.39
N TRP A 67 -2.51 19.09 -17.25
CA TRP A 67 -1.53 18.11 -16.79
C TRP A 67 -0.23 18.78 -16.35
N ARG A 68 0.32 19.67 -17.19
CA ARG A 68 1.66 20.25 -17.03
C ARG A 68 1.81 21.09 -15.76
N GLN A 69 0.75 21.73 -15.29
CA GLN A 69 0.80 22.62 -14.14
C GLN A 69 0.58 21.90 -12.79
N ARG A 70 0.07 20.66 -12.80
CA ARG A 70 -0.25 19.86 -11.60
C ARG A 70 0.29 18.42 -11.69
N THR A 71 1.39 18.24 -12.40
CA THR A 71 1.98 16.91 -12.68
C THR A 71 2.17 16.04 -11.44
N VAL A 72 2.66 16.62 -10.34
CA VAL A 72 2.88 15.90 -9.08
C VAL A 72 1.54 15.47 -8.47
N ALA A 73 0.62 16.41 -8.25
CA ALA A 73 -0.66 16.14 -7.61
C ALA A 73 -1.52 15.14 -8.40
N ILE A 74 -1.66 15.36 -9.72
CA ILE A 74 -2.44 14.48 -10.58
C ILE A 74 -1.73 13.13 -10.71
N GLY A 75 -0.40 13.11 -10.89
CA GLY A 75 0.38 11.89 -10.97
C GLY A 75 0.26 11.02 -9.73
N SER A 76 0.40 11.63 -8.53
CA SER A 76 0.24 10.90 -7.26
C SER A 76 -1.17 10.33 -7.10
N PHE A 77 -2.19 11.12 -7.46
CA PHE A 77 -3.58 10.66 -7.37
C PHE A 77 -3.84 9.50 -8.31
N LEU A 78 -3.44 9.60 -9.59
CA LEU A 78 -3.63 8.54 -10.57
C LEU A 78 -2.89 7.26 -10.18
N ILE A 79 -1.63 7.35 -9.71
CA ILE A 79 -0.89 6.17 -9.25
C ILE A 79 -1.65 5.47 -8.12
N GLY A 80 -2.08 6.20 -7.10
CA GLY A 80 -2.86 5.64 -6.00
C GLY A 80 -4.20 5.05 -6.46
N PHE A 81 -4.89 5.74 -7.36
CA PHE A 81 -6.17 5.32 -7.92
C PHE A 81 -6.06 4.04 -8.75
N TYR A 82 -5.06 3.95 -9.64
CA TYR A 82 -4.82 2.74 -10.44
C TYR A 82 -4.35 1.57 -9.57
N LEU A 83 -3.53 1.82 -8.55
CA LEU A 83 -3.15 0.81 -7.56
C LEU A 83 -4.39 0.26 -6.84
N TRP A 84 -5.31 1.13 -6.45
CA TRP A 84 -6.56 0.72 -5.81
C TRP A 84 -7.46 -0.12 -6.72
N ILE A 85 -7.63 0.30 -7.97
CA ILE A 85 -8.37 -0.47 -8.98
C ILE A 85 -7.71 -1.83 -9.20
N ALA A 86 -6.38 -1.89 -9.27
CA ALA A 86 -5.66 -3.16 -9.45
C ALA A 86 -5.94 -4.13 -8.28
N LEU A 87 -5.94 -3.66 -7.03
CA LEU A 87 -6.31 -4.48 -5.87
C LEU A 87 -7.74 -5.01 -5.95
N ILE A 88 -8.69 -4.16 -6.38
CA ILE A 88 -10.09 -4.59 -6.59
C ILE A 88 -10.16 -5.66 -7.68
N ILE A 89 -9.50 -5.47 -8.81
CA ILE A 89 -9.50 -6.45 -9.92
C ILE A 89 -8.92 -7.79 -9.46
N VAL A 90 -7.78 -7.77 -8.77
CA VAL A 90 -7.16 -8.99 -8.23
C VAL A 90 -8.10 -9.69 -7.25
N GLY A 91 -8.63 -8.97 -6.26
CA GLY A 91 -9.52 -9.55 -5.25
C GLY A 91 -10.85 -10.07 -5.81
N THR A 92 -11.40 -9.39 -6.82
CA THR A 92 -12.70 -9.77 -7.40
C THR A 92 -12.56 -10.93 -8.39
N LEU A 93 -11.65 -10.82 -9.36
CA LEU A 93 -11.56 -11.74 -10.50
C LEU A 93 -10.54 -12.85 -10.32
N MET A 94 -9.42 -12.58 -9.65
CA MET A 94 -8.29 -13.52 -9.58
C MET A 94 -8.27 -14.35 -8.30
N ARG A 95 -8.89 -13.89 -7.21
CA ARG A 95 -8.98 -14.65 -5.95
C ARG A 95 -10.05 -15.74 -6.03
N GLY A 96 -9.64 -16.99 -5.81
CA GLY A 96 -10.49 -18.18 -5.79
C GLY A 96 -10.67 -18.78 -4.40
N PRO A 97 -10.97 -20.09 -4.30
CA PRO A 97 -11.10 -20.81 -3.04
C PRO A 97 -9.85 -20.63 -2.14
N GLY A 98 -10.06 -20.51 -0.83
CA GLY A 98 -8.99 -20.29 0.15
C GLY A 98 -8.27 -18.94 0.02
N TRP A 99 -8.87 -17.97 -0.69
CA TRP A 99 -8.24 -16.70 -1.07
C TRP A 99 -6.95 -16.88 -1.87
N MET A 100 -6.82 -17.97 -2.61
CA MET A 100 -5.65 -18.25 -3.44
C MET A 100 -5.69 -17.46 -4.74
N LEU A 101 -4.52 -17.10 -5.27
CA LEU A 101 -4.40 -16.37 -6.53
C LEU A 101 -4.47 -17.34 -7.72
N PHE A 102 -5.43 -17.11 -8.61
CA PHE A 102 -5.56 -17.80 -9.90
C PHE A 102 -5.35 -16.79 -11.03
N TRP A 103 -4.53 -17.15 -12.01
CA TRP A 103 -4.33 -16.30 -13.18
C TRP A 103 -5.56 -16.33 -14.09
N PRO A 104 -5.85 -15.24 -14.84
CA PRO A 104 -6.91 -15.26 -15.83
C PRO A 104 -6.76 -16.44 -16.79
N GLY A 105 -7.84 -17.22 -16.94
CA GLY A 105 -7.86 -18.44 -17.75
C GLY A 105 -7.53 -19.75 -16.99
N GLN A 106 -7.12 -19.69 -15.72
CA GLN A 106 -7.04 -20.88 -14.87
C GLN A 106 -8.41 -21.21 -14.26
N THR A 107 -8.75 -22.50 -14.23
CA THR A 107 -9.94 -22.98 -13.53
C THR A 107 -9.71 -22.99 -12.02
N TRP A 108 -10.77 -22.75 -11.26
CA TRP A 108 -10.70 -22.80 -9.80
C TRP A 108 -10.73 -24.27 -9.35
N ASP A 109 -9.62 -24.73 -8.79
CA ASP A 109 -9.52 -26.03 -8.14
C ASP A 109 -9.72 -25.87 -6.64
N HIS A 110 -10.78 -26.47 -6.12
CA HIS A 110 -11.16 -26.41 -4.70
C HIS A 110 -10.28 -27.28 -3.79
N THR A 111 -9.56 -28.24 -4.35
CA THR A 111 -8.72 -29.19 -3.58
C THR A 111 -7.27 -28.74 -3.45
N ARG A 112 -6.87 -27.75 -4.25
CA ARG A 112 -5.51 -27.22 -4.28
C ARG A 112 -5.20 -26.46 -3.00
N LEU A 113 -4.13 -26.87 -2.30
CA LEU A 113 -3.58 -26.16 -1.15
C LEU A 113 -2.16 -25.67 -1.49
N VAL A 114 -1.93 -24.37 -1.42
CA VAL A 114 -0.59 -23.78 -1.62
C VAL A 114 -0.05 -23.32 -0.27
N TYR A 115 0.97 -24.02 0.22
CA TYR A 115 1.68 -23.65 1.44
C TYR A 115 2.79 -22.65 1.09
N GLU A 116 2.53 -21.37 1.30
CA GLU A 116 3.55 -20.34 1.11
C GLU A 116 4.46 -20.24 2.35
N VAL A 117 5.71 -20.69 2.23
CA VAL A 117 6.71 -20.54 3.28
C VAL A 117 7.20 -19.09 3.29
N ASN A 118 6.62 -18.30 4.17
CA ASN A 118 6.97 -16.90 4.32
C ASN A 118 8.12 -16.72 5.31
N ARG A 119 9.07 -15.85 4.99
CA ARG A 119 10.26 -15.58 5.81
C ARG A 119 10.28 -14.12 6.25
N ASN A 120 10.96 -13.82 7.35
CA ASN A 120 11.17 -12.44 7.75
C ASN A 120 12.50 -11.93 7.20
N LEU A 121 12.56 -10.63 6.94
CA LEU A 121 13.77 -10.00 6.39
C LEU A 121 14.99 -10.22 7.31
N PRO A 122 14.92 -10.02 8.65
CA PRO A 122 16.08 -10.25 9.52
C PRO A 122 16.55 -11.72 9.54
N ASP A 123 15.61 -12.66 9.39
CA ASP A 123 15.91 -14.10 9.41
C ASP A 123 16.75 -14.51 8.19
N ILE A 124 16.58 -13.82 7.05
CA ILE A 124 17.39 -14.04 5.83
C ILE A 124 18.86 -13.66 6.07
N PHE A 125 19.10 -12.67 6.93
CA PHE A 125 20.45 -12.23 7.31
C PHE A 125 21.00 -12.98 8.54
N GLY A 126 20.32 -14.03 9.00
CA GLY A 126 20.74 -14.84 10.15
C GLY A 126 20.60 -14.15 11.51
N ILE A 127 19.84 -13.05 11.58
CA ILE A 127 19.62 -12.31 12.83
C ILE A 127 18.50 -12.99 13.60
N THR A 128 18.84 -13.72 14.66
CA THR A 128 17.87 -14.49 15.46
C THR A 128 17.44 -13.78 16.75
N SER A 129 18.24 -12.86 17.28
CA SER A 129 17.93 -12.10 18.50
C SER A 129 16.80 -11.09 18.28
N ASP A 130 15.80 -11.08 19.16
CA ASP A 130 14.62 -10.19 19.07
C ASP A 130 15.00 -8.70 19.00
N TRP A 131 15.97 -8.28 19.82
CA TRP A 131 16.50 -6.91 19.78
C TRP A 131 17.23 -6.62 18.47
N GLY A 132 17.97 -7.62 17.96
CA GLY A 132 18.64 -7.52 16.66
C GLY A 132 17.65 -7.35 15.50
N LYS A 133 16.55 -8.10 15.52
CA LYS A 133 15.47 -7.99 14.51
C LYS A 133 14.81 -6.61 14.55
N GLY A 134 14.58 -6.08 15.76
CA GLY A 134 14.03 -4.75 15.96
C GLY A 134 14.94 -3.64 15.41
N ILE A 135 16.23 -3.66 15.74
CA ILE A 135 17.20 -2.64 15.28
C ILE A 135 17.40 -2.72 13.77
N PHE A 136 17.57 -3.93 13.24
CA PHE A 136 17.74 -4.13 11.80
C PHE A 136 16.52 -3.64 11.01
N GLY A 137 15.32 -3.99 11.47
CA GLY A 137 14.07 -3.54 10.86
C GLY A 137 13.92 -2.02 10.88
N PHE A 138 14.27 -1.37 11.99
CA PHE A 138 14.27 0.09 12.09
C PHE A 138 15.19 0.72 11.05
N PHE A 139 16.45 0.28 10.95
CA PHE A 139 17.38 0.81 9.95
C PHE A 139 16.92 0.52 8.51
N ALA A 140 16.32 -0.65 8.25
CA ALA A 140 15.78 -0.98 6.94
C ALA A 140 14.64 -0.02 6.54
N VAL A 141 13.73 0.30 7.48
CA VAL A 141 12.63 1.25 7.24
C VAL A 141 13.16 2.67 7.09
N VAL A 142 14.09 3.11 7.94
CA VAL A 142 14.71 4.45 7.82
C VAL A 142 15.43 4.60 6.49
N LEU A 143 16.21 3.60 6.08
CA LEU A 143 16.89 3.59 4.78
C LEU A 143 15.88 3.65 3.63
N PHE A 144 14.79 2.88 3.72
CA PHE A 144 13.72 2.93 2.73
C PHE A 144 13.09 4.32 2.63
N TYR A 145 12.74 4.95 3.77
CA TYR A 145 12.19 6.31 3.80
C TYR A 145 13.17 7.34 3.24
N ALA A 146 14.46 7.22 3.57
CA ALA A 146 15.49 8.14 3.05
C ALA A 146 15.65 8.01 1.52
N LEU A 147 15.73 6.78 1.00
CA LEU A 147 15.87 6.52 -0.43
C LEU A 147 14.61 6.92 -1.22
N ALA A 148 13.42 6.54 -0.72
CA ALA A 148 12.15 6.92 -1.32
C ALA A 148 11.96 8.43 -1.29
N GLY A 149 12.25 9.08 -0.15
CA GLY A 149 12.17 10.52 0.00
C GLY A 149 13.11 11.26 -0.94
N PHE A 150 14.36 10.80 -1.08
CA PHE A 150 15.30 11.35 -2.06
C PHE A 150 14.79 11.19 -3.51
N GLY A 151 14.26 10.01 -3.84
CA GLY A 151 13.67 9.74 -5.16
C GLY A 151 12.49 10.66 -5.48
N ILE A 152 11.53 10.77 -4.55
CA ILE A 152 10.37 11.65 -4.70
C ILE A 152 10.81 13.12 -4.74
N HIS A 153 11.75 13.53 -3.90
CA HIS A 153 12.30 14.89 -3.95
C HIS A 153 12.83 15.23 -5.35
N LYS A 154 13.64 14.34 -5.93
CA LYS A 154 14.18 14.50 -7.29
C LYS A 154 13.09 14.53 -8.37
N LEU A 155 12.01 13.77 -8.19
CA LEU A 155 10.85 13.80 -9.11
C LEU A 155 10.07 15.12 -9.00
N VAL A 156 9.83 15.59 -7.77
CA VAL A 156 9.14 16.86 -7.52
C VAL A 156 9.95 18.02 -8.08
N THR A 157 11.25 18.09 -7.82
CA THR A 157 12.11 19.23 -8.26
C THR A 157 12.57 19.13 -9.72
N ARG A 158 12.10 18.14 -10.49
CA ARG A 158 12.53 17.90 -11.87
C ARG A 158 12.21 19.05 -12.83
N SER A 159 11.04 19.68 -12.68
CA SER A 159 10.58 20.73 -13.59
C SER A 159 10.85 22.13 -13.00
N PRO A 160 11.15 23.15 -13.83
CA PRO A 160 11.39 24.51 -13.34
C PRO A 160 10.15 25.10 -12.67
N LEU A 161 8.95 24.70 -13.10
CA LEU A 161 7.69 25.10 -12.46
C LEU A 161 7.56 24.48 -11.07
N ASN A 162 7.81 23.18 -10.94
CA ASN A 162 7.69 22.48 -9.67
C ASN A 162 8.74 22.97 -8.66
N ARG A 163 9.94 23.35 -9.12
CA ARG A 163 10.95 23.96 -8.25
C ARG A 163 10.45 25.28 -7.64
N LYS A 164 9.81 26.14 -8.43
CA LYS A 164 9.19 27.38 -7.93
C LYS A 164 8.05 27.13 -6.96
N ILE A 165 7.26 26.06 -7.17
CA ILE A 165 6.19 25.65 -6.25
C ILE A 165 6.81 25.13 -4.93
N TYR A 166 7.85 24.31 -5.03
CA TYR A 166 8.58 23.79 -3.88
C TYR A 166 9.19 24.91 -3.02
N GLU A 167 9.80 25.92 -3.63
CA GLU A 167 10.35 27.10 -2.94
C GLU A 167 9.31 27.89 -2.13
N ARG A 168 8.02 27.79 -2.49
CA ARG A 168 6.90 28.42 -1.78
C ARG A 168 6.27 27.51 -0.72
N THR A 169 6.65 26.24 -0.69
CA THR A 169 6.09 25.23 0.20
C THR A 169 6.84 25.27 1.53
N SER A 170 6.11 25.34 2.65
CA SER A 170 6.76 25.27 3.97
C SER A 170 7.35 23.89 4.23
N LEU A 171 8.34 23.82 5.14
CA LEU A 171 8.97 22.56 5.53
C LEU A 171 7.93 21.55 6.05
N ILE A 172 6.98 21.98 6.87
CA ILE A 172 5.95 21.11 7.45
C ILE A 172 5.05 20.54 6.36
N GLN A 173 4.55 21.39 5.43
CA GLN A 173 3.75 20.93 4.30
C GLN A 173 4.51 19.88 3.47
N TYR A 174 5.79 20.13 3.21
CA TYR A 174 6.62 19.21 2.45
C TYR A 174 6.87 17.88 3.17
N LEU A 175 7.10 17.90 4.49
CA LEU A 175 7.26 16.68 5.28
C LEU A 175 5.98 15.86 5.35
N VAL A 176 4.82 16.52 5.50
CA VAL A 176 3.51 15.86 5.45
C VAL A 176 3.28 15.23 4.08
N PHE A 177 3.57 15.95 2.99
CA PHE A 177 3.52 15.42 1.64
C PHE A 177 4.42 14.18 1.48
N GLN A 178 5.68 14.27 1.91
CA GLN A 178 6.65 13.17 1.81
C GLN A 178 6.19 11.96 2.60
N PHE A 179 5.69 12.14 3.83
CA PHE A 179 5.19 11.05 4.65
C PHE A 179 4.07 10.27 3.96
N PHE A 180 3.04 10.97 3.45
CA PHE A 180 1.93 10.30 2.75
C PHE A 180 2.36 9.68 1.42
N ALA A 181 3.18 10.41 0.63
CA ALA A 181 3.66 9.91 -0.65
C ALA A 181 4.52 8.65 -0.50
N ILE A 182 5.44 8.63 0.47
CA ILE A 182 6.26 7.44 0.74
C ILE A 182 5.38 6.31 1.27
N THR A 183 4.56 6.54 2.29
CA THR A 183 3.80 5.47 2.95
C THR A 183 2.79 4.80 2.01
N ILE A 184 2.00 5.61 1.30
CA ILE A 184 0.86 5.11 0.50
C ILE A 184 1.31 4.75 -0.92
N LEU A 185 2.05 5.64 -1.60
CA LEU A 185 2.33 5.45 -3.03
C LEU A 185 3.54 4.56 -3.29
N VAL A 186 4.49 4.48 -2.36
CA VAL A 186 5.71 3.68 -2.52
C VAL A 186 5.71 2.49 -1.58
N GLY A 187 5.40 2.69 -0.31
CA GLY A 187 5.44 1.66 0.74
C GLY A 187 4.47 0.52 0.47
N LEU A 188 3.24 0.85 0.08
CA LEU A 188 2.21 -0.15 -0.24
C LEU A 188 2.64 -1.08 -1.40
N PRO A 189 2.93 -0.58 -2.62
CA PRO A 189 3.35 -1.46 -3.70
C PRO A 189 4.70 -2.14 -3.42
N ALA A 190 5.65 -1.46 -2.76
CA ALA A 190 6.92 -2.08 -2.38
C ALA A 190 6.69 -3.29 -1.46
N LYS A 191 5.80 -3.17 -0.47
CA LYS A 191 5.46 -4.28 0.43
C LYS A 191 4.76 -5.43 -0.31
N ILE A 192 3.84 -5.13 -1.22
CA ILE A 192 3.19 -6.14 -2.08
C ILE A 192 4.25 -6.89 -2.89
N LEU A 193 5.18 -6.17 -3.53
CA LEU A 193 6.25 -6.77 -4.32
C LEU A 193 7.20 -7.63 -3.46
N LEU A 194 7.57 -7.15 -2.26
CA LEU A 194 8.37 -7.93 -1.31
C LEU A 194 7.68 -9.25 -0.93
N ARG A 195 6.36 -9.19 -0.75
CA ARG A 195 5.56 -10.37 -0.41
C ARG A 195 5.43 -11.34 -1.59
N LEU A 196 5.17 -10.85 -2.80
CA LEU A 196 4.95 -11.69 -3.99
C LEU A 196 6.25 -12.27 -4.56
N LEU A 197 7.32 -11.47 -4.66
CA LEU A 197 8.57 -11.87 -5.32
C LEU A 197 9.53 -12.59 -4.37
N PHE A 198 9.66 -12.08 -3.14
CA PHE A 198 10.69 -12.54 -2.19
C PHE A 198 10.11 -13.29 -1.00
N ARG A 199 8.78 -13.44 -0.91
CA ARG A 199 8.07 -14.13 0.19
C ARG A 199 8.41 -13.55 1.57
N ILE A 200 8.71 -12.26 1.63
CA ILE A 200 9.03 -11.55 2.87
C ILE A 200 7.73 -11.17 3.58
N LYS A 201 7.50 -11.70 4.79
CA LYS A 201 6.33 -11.36 5.62
C LYS A 201 6.54 -10.09 6.42
N TYR A 202 7.65 -9.98 7.15
CA TYR A 202 7.94 -8.84 8.01
C TYR A 202 9.33 -8.27 7.71
N VAL A 203 9.40 -6.96 7.60
CA VAL A 203 10.61 -6.13 7.46
C VAL A 203 11.08 -5.68 8.84
N TRP A 204 10.15 -5.28 9.70
CA TRP A 204 10.42 -4.82 11.05
C TRP A 204 9.57 -5.59 12.06
N ILE A 205 10.23 -6.28 12.98
CA ILE A 205 9.61 -7.11 14.01
C ILE A 205 9.96 -6.52 15.37
N THR A 206 8.94 -6.29 16.18
CA THR A 206 9.07 -5.88 17.58
C THR A 206 8.11 -6.70 18.45
N PRO A 207 8.28 -6.72 19.78
CA PRO A 207 7.33 -7.39 20.67
C PRO A 207 5.88 -6.86 20.56
N TRP A 208 5.71 -5.64 20.06
CA TRP A 208 4.42 -4.94 20.03
C TRP A 208 3.76 -4.94 18.66
N PHE A 209 4.54 -4.84 17.58
CA PHE A 209 4.02 -4.78 16.22
C PHE A 209 5.02 -5.34 15.20
N ASN A 210 4.47 -5.77 14.05
CA ASN A 210 5.23 -6.27 12.91
C ASN A 210 4.79 -5.55 11.63
N ILE A 211 5.74 -5.14 10.80
CA ILE A 211 5.52 -4.42 9.51
C ILE A 211 6.36 -5.07 8.43
#